data_AF-A0A0K8SHU2-F1
#
_entry.id   AF-A0A0K8SHU2-F1
#
_cell.length_a   1.000
_cell.length_b   1.000
_cell.length_c   1.000
_cell.angle_alpha   90.00
_cell.angle_beta   90.00
_cell.angle_gamma   90.00
#
_symmetry.space_group_name_H-M   'P 1'
#
loop_
_entity.id
_entity.type
_entity.pdbx_description
1 polymer ?
#
loop_
_entity_poly.entity_id
_entity_poly.type
_entity_poly.pdbx_seq_one_letter_code
_entity_poly.pdbx_strand_id
1 'polypeptide(L)'
;LIDMTAQTMTFFIDGYLVSANEMSFMLYMIAIHPEVQKRLRKELNSFKELDFDTLHHLEYLDAVFNETLRLYPPAITLSRECNQDTTINVNGNKYEFKIGDLIEIPAFAIHRDPQHFKNPFHFYPDRFLSEPNNPAALLTFSVGPRACPGSRFAKTV
;
A
#
# COMPACT_ATOMS: atom_id res chain seq x y z
N LEU A 1 21.96 10.47 -21.47
CA LEU A 1 21.08 9.65 -22.33
C LEU A 1 20.83 8.28 -21.72
N ILE A 2 21.86 7.46 -21.47
CA ILE A 2 21.72 6.12 -20.87
C ILE A 2 20.95 6.16 -19.54
N ASP A 3 21.30 7.06 -18.62
CA ASP A 3 20.60 7.16 -17.32
C ASP A 3 19.12 7.54 -17.47
N MET A 4 18.81 8.46 -18.38
CA MET A 4 17.42 8.85 -18.65
C MET A 4 16.62 7.70 -19.24
N THR A 5 17.21 6.94 -20.18
CA THR A 5 16.58 5.76 -20.76
C THR A 5 16.35 4.68 -19.70
N ALA A 6 17.34 4.42 -18.84
CA ALA A 6 17.22 3.45 -17.75
C ALA A 6 16.11 3.83 -16.77
N GLN A 7 16.10 5.08 -16.29
CA GLN A 7 15.06 5.56 -15.37
C GLN A 7 13.66 5.54 -16.01
N THR A 8 13.55 5.86 -17.30
CA THR A 8 12.28 5.80 -18.04
C THR A 8 11.75 4.37 -18.10
N MET A 9 12.63 3.39 -18.38
CA MET A 9 12.26 1.98 -18.35
C MET A 9 11.84 1.52 -16.96
N THR A 10 12.59 1.91 -15.91
CA THR A 10 12.23 1.60 -14.51
C THR A 10 10.85 2.13 -14.16
N PHE A 11 10.57 3.41 -14.40
CA PHE A 11 9.25 3.98 -14.10
C PHE A 11 8.11 3.32 -14.86
N PHE A 12 8.35 2.97 -16.13
CA PHE A 12 7.34 2.29 -16.94
C PHE A 12 7.04 0.89 -16.38
N ILE A 13 8.08 0.08 -16.13
CA ILE A 13 7.92 -1.31 -15.66
C ILE A 13 7.32 -1.34 -14.25
N ASP A 14 7.93 -0.60 -13.32
CA ASP A 14 7.52 -0.59 -11.91
C ASP A 14 6.12 0.02 -11.76
N GLY A 15 5.81 1.07 -12.54
CA GLY A 15 4.48 1.67 -12.54
C GLY A 15 3.43 0.74 -13.14
N TYR A 16 3.71 0.15 -14.30
CA TYR A 16 2.75 -0.69 -15.03
C TYR A 16 2.42 -1.98 -14.29
N LEU A 17 3.44 -2.78 -13.94
CA LEU A 17 3.21 -4.11 -13.36
C LEU A 17 2.49 -4.02 -12.01
N VAL A 18 2.89 -3.07 -11.17
CA VAL A 18 2.30 -2.87 -9.84
C VAL A 18 0.86 -2.40 -9.96
N SER A 19 0.59 -1.39 -10.78
CA SER A 19 -0.77 -0.84 -10.92
C SER A 19 -1.73 -1.84 -11.58
N ALA A 20 -1.27 -2.59 -12.59
CA ALA A 20 -2.09 -3.62 -13.25
C ALA A 20 -2.46 -4.77 -12.30
N ASN A 21 -1.52 -5.21 -11.47
CA ASN A 21 -1.76 -6.24 -10.48
C ASN A 21 -2.71 -5.75 -9.37
N GLU A 22 -2.50 -4.54 -8.87
CA GLU A 22 -3.36 -3.93 -7.86
C GLU A 22 -4.80 -3.79 -8.36
N MET A 23 -4.99 -3.25 -9.57
CA MET A 23 -6.30 -3.13 -10.19
C MET A 23 -6.99 -4.49 -10.36
N SER A 24 -6.22 -5.53 -10.72
CA SER A 24 -6.74 -6.89 -10.88
C SER A 24 -7.26 -7.45 -9.54
N PHE A 25 -6.49 -7.28 -8.46
CA PHE A 25 -6.92 -7.70 -7.12
C PHE A 25 -8.10 -6.86 -6.64
N MET A 26 -8.09 -5.54 -6.85
CA MET A 26 -9.19 -4.66 -6.45
C MET A 26 -10.50 -5.07 -7.14
N LEU A 27 -10.47 -5.27 -8.47
CA LEU A 27 -11.63 -5.74 -9.23
C LEU A 27 -12.11 -7.11 -8.76
N TYR A 28 -11.19 -8.04 -8.48
CA TYR A 28 -11.53 -9.34 -7.91
C TYR A 28 -12.22 -9.20 -6.55
N MET A 29 -11.66 -8.41 -5.64
CA MET A 29 -12.22 -8.17 -4.31
C MET A 29 -13.59 -7.51 -4.38
N ILE A 30 -13.79 -6.55 -5.28
CA ILE A 30 -15.10 -5.93 -5.52
C ILE A 30 -16.10 -6.96 -6.07
N ALA A 31 -15.68 -7.82 -7.00
CA ALA A 31 -16.56 -8.80 -7.62
C ALA A 31 -17.08 -9.87 -6.64
N ILE A 32 -16.26 -10.26 -5.66
CA ILE A 32 -16.64 -11.26 -4.65
C ILE A 32 -17.30 -10.64 -3.40
N HIS A 33 -17.40 -9.31 -3.29
CA HIS A 33 -18.04 -8.56 -2.19
C HIS A 33 -19.17 -7.65 -2.73
N PRO A 34 -20.38 -8.19 -2.99
CA PRO A 34 -21.48 -7.45 -3.61
C PRO A 34 -21.91 -6.19 -2.85
N GLU A 35 -21.80 -6.19 -1.53
CA GLU A 35 -22.07 -5.04 -0.67
C GLU A 35 -21.10 -3.88 -0.90
N VAL A 36 -19.80 -4.18 -1.05
CA VAL A 36 -18.76 -3.19 -1.39
C VAL A 36 -19.04 -2.64 -2.78
N GLN A 37 -19.33 -3.50 -3.76
CA GLN A 37 -19.66 -3.08 -5.12
C GLN A 37 -20.88 -2.14 -5.17
N LYS A 38 -21.96 -2.46 -4.43
CA LYS A 38 -23.17 -1.62 -4.37
C LYS A 38 -22.86 -0.26 -3.76
N ARG A 39 -22.06 -0.21 -2.70
CA ARG A 39 -21.69 1.04 -2.02
C ARG A 39 -20.77 1.91 -2.88
N LEU A 40 -19.76 1.33 -3.53
CA LEU A 40 -18.92 2.03 -4.50
C LEU A 40 -19.75 2.62 -5.63
N ARG A 41 -20.66 1.85 -6.23
CA ARG A 41 -21.54 2.35 -7.29
C ARG A 41 -22.44 3.48 -6.80
N LYS A 42 -22.88 3.46 -5.55
CA LYS A 42 -23.65 4.56 -4.94
C LYS A 42 -22.79 5.83 -4.80
N GLU A 43 -21.55 5.71 -4.34
CA GLU A 43 -20.61 6.82 -4.24
C GLU A 43 -20.33 7.43 -5.62
N LEU A 44 -19.92 6.60 -6.59
CA LEU A 44 -19.61 7.06 -7.95
C LEU A 44 -20.82 7.74 -8.62
N ASN A 45 -22.03 7.20 -8.45
CA ASN A 45 -23.25 7.78 -9.01
C ASN A 45 -23.73 9.06 -8.29
N SER A 46 -23.13 9.43 -7.15
CA SER A 46 -23.44 10.69 -6.47
C SER A 46 -22.83 11.91 -7.17
N PHE A 47 -21.85 11.68 -8.04
CA PHE A 47 -21.20 12.70 -8.86
C PHE A 47 -21.78 12.67 -10.28
N LYS A 48 -22.00 13.87 -10.84
CA LYS A 48 -22.54 14.02 -12.20
C LYS A 48 -21.49 13.71 -13.28
N GLU A 49 -20.25 14.08 -13.01
CA GLU A 49 -19.08 13.88 -13.86
C GLU A 49 -17.93 13.40 -12.96
N LEU A 50 -17.06 12.54 -13.49
CA LEU A 50 -15.87 12.05 -12.79
C LEU A 50 -14.66 12.71 -13.45
N ASP A 51 -14.16 13.77 -12.83
CA ASP A 51 -12.92 14.45 -13.20
C ASP A 51 -11.84 14.24 -12.14
N PHE A 52 -10.67 14.85 -12.36
CA PHE A 52 -9.54 14.71 -11.45
C PHE A 52 -9.85 15.25 -10.05
N ASP A 53 -10.59 16.35 -9.94
CA ASP A 53 -10.94 16.96 -8.66
C ASP A 53 -11.91 16.06 -7.88
N THR A 54 -12.84 15.41 -8.59
CA THR A 54 -13.79 14.46 -8.01
C THR A 54 -13.12 13.25 -7.37
N LEU A 55 -11.97 12.80 -7.89
CA LEU A 55 -11.23 11.66 -7.31
C LEU A 55 -10.87 11.90 -5.85
N HIS A 56 -10.56 13.13 -5.45
CA HIS A 56 -10.23 13.50 -4.08
C HIS A 56 -11.41 13.39 -3.10
N HIS A 57 -12.63 13.19 -3.62
CA HIS A 57 -13.86 13.08 -2.83
C HIS A 57 -14.42 11.65 -2.78
N LEU A 58 -13.77 10.68 -3.45
CA LEU A 58 -14.18 9.27 -3.46
C LEU A 58 -13.56 8.51 -2.27
N GLU A 59 -13.95 8.90 -1.05
CA GLU A 59 -13.38 8.34 0.18
C GLU A 59 -13.53 6.81 0.29
N TYR A 60 -14.65 6.26 -0.19
CA TYR A 60 -14.88 4.82 -0.16
C TYR A 60 -14.06 4.08 -1.22
N LEU A 61 -13.88 4.66 -2.40
CA LEU A 61 -12.93 4.14 -3.38
C LEU A 61 -11.50 4.09 -2.80
N ASP A 62 -11.06 5.17 -2.16
CA ASP A 62 -9.76 5.20 -1.47
C ASP A 62 -9.67 4.13 -0.38
N ALA A 63 -10.74 3.92 0.39
CA ALA A 63 -10.78 2.89 1.42
C ALA A 63 -10.68 1.48 0.84
N VAL A 64 -11.34 1.22 -0.30
CA VAL A 64 -11.28 -0.05 -1.04
C VAL A 64 -9.89 -0.29 -1.61
N PHE A 65 -9.26 0.74 -2.18
CA PHE A 65 -7.89 0.70 -2.68
C PHE A 65 -6.90 0.35 -1.55
N ASN A 66 -6.95 1.06 -0.42
CA ASN A 66 -6.04 0.79 0.70
C ASN A 66 -6.26 -0.61 1.33
N GLU A 67 -7.49 -1.10 1.40
CA GLU A 67 -7.77 -2.46 1.90
C GLU A 67 -7.31 -3.55 0.94
N THR A 68 -7.36 -3.29 -0.37
CA THR A 68 -6.79 -4.18 -1.39
C THR A 68 -5.28 -4.24 -1.24
N LEU A 69 -4.59 -3.09 -1.19
CA LEU A 69 -3.14 -3.01 -0.96
C LEU A 69 -2.68 -3.66 0.35
N ARG A 70 -3.53 -3.66 1.39
CA ARG A 70 -3.22 -4.33 2.67
C ARG A 70 -3.26 -5.85 2.53
N LEU A 71 -4.28 -6.39 1.85
CA LEU A 71 -4.38 -7.83 1.65
C LEU A 71 -3.41 -8.31 0.56
N TYR A 72 -3.21 -7.56 -0.51
CA TYR A 72 -2.43 -7.98 -1.66
C TYR A 72 -1.32 -6.97 -1.98
N PRO A 73 -0.40 -6.70 -1.03
CA PRO A 73 0.67 -5.76 -1.28
C PRO A 73 1.57 -6.27 -2.42
N PRO A 74 1.87 -5.44 -3.44
CA PRO A 74 2.77 -5.81 -4.52
C PRO A 74 4.18 -6.20 -4.04
N ALA A 75 4.65 -5.60 -2.92
CA ALA A 75 5.87 -5.98 -2.23
C ALA A 75 5.55 -6.64 -0.89
N ILE A 76 5.87 -7.94 -0.75
CA ILE A 76 5.58 -8.72 0.46
C ILE A 76 6.60 -8.50 1.59
N THR A 77 7.83 -8.10 1.25
CA THR A 77 8.89 -7.71 2.18
C THR A 77 9.53 -6.39 1.75
N LEU A 78 10.07 -5.63 2.71
CA LEU A 78 10.91 -4.47 2.46
C LEU A 78 12.31 -4.75 3.02
N SER A 79 13.31 -4.76 2.15
CA SER A 79 14.70 -5.05 2.52
C SER A 79 15.49 -3.78 2.82
N ARG A 80 16.39 -3.85 3.80
CA ARG A 80 17.44 -2.85 4.07
C ARG A 80 18.76 -3.56 4.28
N GLU A 81 19.85 -2.94 3.86
CA GLU A 81 21.20 -3.39 4.19
C GLU A 81 21.81 -2.40 5.18
N CYS A 82 22.39 -2.95 6.25
CA CYS A 82 23.05 -2.15 7.27
C CYS A 82 24.35 -1.56 6.71
N ASN A 83 24.45 -0.23 6.66
CA ASN A 83 25.62 0.45 6.08
C ASN A 83 26.69 0.84 7.13
N GLN A 84 26.41 0.62 8.41
CA GLN A 84 27.32 0.87 9.52
C GLN A 84 26.87 0.04 10.71
N ASP A 85 27.82 -0.45 11.52
CA ASP A 85 27.50 -1.12 12.78
C ASP A 85 26.54 -0.26 13.61
N THR A 86 25.38 -0.80 13.95
CA THR A 86 24.32 -0.07 14.63
C THR A 86 23.62 -0.93 15.66
N THR A 87 22.98 -0.27 16.63
CA THR A 87 22.18 -0.93 17.66
C THR A 87 20.80 -0.30 17.68
N ILE A 88 19.78 -1.12 17.47
CA ILE A 88 18.38 -0.70 17.57
C ILE A 88 17.83 -1.20 18.90
N ASN A 89 17.20 -0.30 19.66
CA ASN A 89 16.51 -0.65 20.90
C ASN A 89 15.01 -0.75 20.61
N VAL A 90 14.42 -1.93 20.80
CA VAL A 90 12.96 -2.14 20.63
C VAL A 90 12.42 -2.80 21.89
N ASN A 91 11.45 -2.17 22.54
CA ASN A 91 10.79 -2.68 23.76
C ASN A 91 11.78 -3.09 24.87
N GLY A 92 12.88 -2.32 25.02
CA GLY A 92 13.93 -2.59 26.01
C GLY A 92 14.97 -3.64 25.59
N ASN A 93 14.76 -4.33 24.46
CA ASN A 93 15.74 -5.27 23.89
C ASN A 93 16.70 -4.55 22.94
N LYS A 94 17.98 -4.94 23.01
CA LYS A 94 19.05 -4.47 22.12
C LYS A 94 19.24 -5.44 20.97
N TYR A 95 19.18 -4.93 19.75
CA TYR A 95 19.48 -5.65 18.53
C TYR A 95 20.69 -5.01 17.87
N GLU A 96 21.79 -5.75 17.78
CA GLU A 96 23.02 -5.31 17.14
C GLU A 96 23.04 -5.78 15.69
N PHE A 97 23.36 -4.87 14.78
CA PHE A 97 23.51 -5.13 13.36
C PHE A 97 24.91 -4.72 12.94
N LYS A 98 25.55 -5.57 12.14
CA LYS A 98 26.84 -5.32 11.53
C LYS A 98 26.66 -4.80 10.11
N ILE A 99 27.64 -4.05 9.64
CA ILE A 99 27.69 -3.67 8.23
C ILE A 99 27.52 -4.89 7.32
N GLY A 100 26.64 -4.77 6.32
CA GLY A 100 26.27 -5.87 5.41
C GLY A 100 25.13 -6.76 5.90
N ASP A 101 24.65 -6.63 7.14
CA ASP A 101 23.47 -7.36 7.59
C ASP A 101 22.23 -6.93 6.80
N LEU A 102 21.47 -7.92 6.31
CA LEU A 102 20.19 -7.71 5.66
C LEU A 102 19.06 -7.72 6.68
N ILE A 103 18.24 -6.68 6.65
CA ILE A 103 17.06 -6.49 7.48
C ILE A 103 15.83 -6.61 6.58
N GLU A 104 15.05 -7.66 6.77
CA GLU A 104 13.81 -7.91 6.06
C GLU A 104 12.62 -7.50 6.93
N ILE A 105 11.81 -6.55 6.44
CA ILE A 105 10.58 -6.11 7.11
C ILE A 105 9.41 -6.85 6.45
N PRO A 106 8.71 -7.74 7.17
CA PRO A 106 7.68 -8.59 6.57
C PRO A 106 6.34 -7.86 6.42
N ALA A 107 6.25 -6.94 5.45
CA ALA A 107 5.06 -6.12 5.20
C ALA A 107 3.77 -6.95 5.09
N PHE A 108 3.80 -8.05 4.34
CA PHE A 108 2.65 -8.96 4.18
C PHE A 108 2.13 -9.53 5.52
N ALA A 109 3.04 -9.87 6.43
CA ALA A 109 2.69 -10.40 7.75
C ALA A 109 2.17 -9.28 8.67
N ILE A 110 2.83 -8.12 8.67
CA ILE A 110 2.41 -6.93 9.45
C ILE A 110 0.99 -6.49 9.05
N HIS A 111 0.70 -6.47 7.74
CA HIS A 111 -0.63 -6.16 7.21
C HIS A 111 -1.72 -7.13 7.68
N ARG A 112 -1.34 -8.32 8.14
CA ARG A 112 -2.23 -9.37 8.64
C ARG A 112 -2.14 -9.58 10.15
N ASP A 113 -1.40 -8.74 10.86
CA ASP A 113 -1.28 -8.86 12.32
C ASP A 113 -2.54 -8.29 12.99
N PRO A 114 -3.26 -9.08 13.81
CA PRO A 114 -4.42 -8.60 14.55
C PRO A 114 -4.11 -7.47 15.55
N GLN A 115 -2.84 -7.28 15.94
CA GLN A 115 -2.39 -6.14 16.75
C GLN A 115 -2.51 -4.81 16.01
N HIS A 116 -2.47 -4.83 14.67
CA HIS A 116 -2.57 -3.65 13.83
C HIS A 116 -3.92 -3.56 13.10
N PHE A 117 -4.49 -4.71 12.71
CA PHE A 117 -5.73 -4.78 11.94
C PHE A 117 -6.70 -5.79 12.53
N LYS A 118 -7.79 -5.32 13.15
CA LYS A 118 -8.87 -6.21 13.63
C LYS A 118 -9.46 -7.03 12.48
N ASN A 119 -9.67 -8.32 12.71
CA ASN A 119 -10.11 -9.29 11.70
C ASN A 119 -9.26 -9.19 10.42
N PRO A 120 -7.94 -9.43 10.51
CA PRO A 120 -6.98 -9.02 9.48
C PRO A 120 -7.16 -9.74 8.14
N PHE A 121 -7.80 -10.91 8.12
CA PHE A 121 -8.03 -11.66 6.89
C PHE A 121 -9.34 -11.28 6.19
N HIS A 122 -10.19 -10.47 6.83
CA HIS A 122 -11.44 -10.03 6.25
C HIS A 122 -11.23 -8.74 5.44
N PHE A 123 -11.78 -8.71 4.24
CA PHE A 123 -11.80 -7.51 3.40
C PHE A 123 -12.86 -6.54 3.91
N TYR A 124 -12.41 -5.51 4.62
CA TYR A 124 -13.26 -4.54 5.30
C TYR A 124 -12.78 -3.12 5.02
N PRO A 125 -13.14 -2.52 3.86
CA PRO A 125 -12.72 -1.19 3.46
C PRO A 125 -13.00 -0.10 4.51
N ASP A 126 -14.14 -0.17 5.21
CA ASP A 126 -14.56 0.79 6.25
C ASP A 126 -13.52 1.04 7.34
N ARG A 127 -12.56 0.12 7.53
CA ARG A 127 -11.43 0.35 8.44
C ARG A 127 -10.62 1.58 8.05
N PHE A 128 -10.56 1.94 6.78
CA PHE A 128 -9.84 3.13 6.29
C PHE A 128 -10.70 4.41 6.26
N LEU A 129 -11.97 4.32 6.68
CA LEU A 129 -12.85 5.48 6.84
C LEU A 129 -12.92 6.00 8.28
N SER A 130 -12.49 5.21 9.25
CA SER A 130 -12.53 5.55 10.68
C SER A 130 -11.13 5.92 11.20
N GLU A 131 -11.06 6.85 12.16
CA GLU A 131 -9.83 7.37 12.78
C GLU A 131 -8.87 6.26 13.30
N PRO A 132 -7.55 6.54 13.32
CA PRO A 132 -6.59 5.89 12.46
C PRO A 132 -6.27 4.45 12.92
N ASN A 133 -6.53 3.48 12.06
CA ASN A 133 -5.68 2.28 12.04
C ASN A 133 -4.25 2.75 11.86
N ASN A 134 -3.33 2.31 12.72
CA ASN A 134 -1.92 2.70 12.70
C ASN A 134 -1.41 2.88 11.25
N PRO A 135 -1.35 4.11 10.70
CA PRO A 135 -1.09 4.30 9.27
C PRO A 135 0.33 3.84 8.93
N ALA A 136 1.22 3.84 9.93
CA ALA A 136 2.56 3.32 9.82
C ALA A 136 2.61 1.79 9.63
N ALA A 137 1.52 1.06 9.93
CA ALA A 137 1.43 -0.38 9.67
C ALA A 137 1.08 -0.67 8.21
N LEU A 138 0.51 0.27 7.44
CA LEU A 138 0.30 0.12 6.00
C LEU A 138 1.57 0.46 5.22
N LEU A 139 2.47 -0.50 5.17
CA LEU A 139 3.80 -0.38 4.56
C LEU A 139 3.86 -0.46 3.02
N THR A 140 2.74 -0.43 2.29
CA THR A 140 2.71 -0.76 0.85
C THR A 140 3.52 0.19 -0.03
N PHE A 141 3.58 1.48 0.33
CA PHE A 141 4.42 2.47 -0.35
C PHE A 141 5.74 2.76 0.38
N SER A 142 6.09 1.97 1.41
CA SER A 142 7.24 2.21 2.30
C SER A 142 7.19 3.60 2.96
N VAL A 143 8.23 3.93 3.74
CA VAL A 143 8.40 5.21 4.42
C VAL A 143 9.83 5.73 4.26
N GLY A 144 10.03 7.03 4.50
CA GLY A 144 11.35 7.67 4.48
C GLY A 144 11.85 8.01 3.07
N PRO A 145 13.17 8.22 2.89
CA PRO A 145 13.76 8.75 1.64
C PRO A 145 13.67 7.78 0.45
N ARG A 146 13.32 6.51 0.70
CA ARG A 146 13.10 5.47 -0.31
C ARG A 146 11.64 5.04 -0.37
N ALA A 147 10.71 5.86 0.13
CA ALA A 147 9.28 5.67 -0.10
C ALA A 147 8.98 5.73 -1.61
N CYS A 148 7.92 5.04 -2.02
CA CYS A 148 7.55 4.93 -3.43
C CYS A 148 7.24 6.32 -4.02
N PRO A 149 7.99 6.78 -5.04
CA PRO A 149 7.74 8.05 -5.69
C PRO A 149 6.42 8.04 -6.49
N GLY A 150 5.96 6.86 -6.91
CA GLY A 150 4.73 6.67 -7.68
C GLY A 150 3.45 6.58 -6.83
N SER A 151 3.52 6.73 -5.50
CA SER A 151 2.35 6.56 -4.62
C SER A 151 1.16 7.44 -4.98
N ARG A 152 1.41 8.68 -5.44
CA ARG A 152 0.34 9.59 -5.91
C ARG A 152 -0.22 9.16 -7.26
N PHE A 153 0.65 8.76 -8.19
CA PHE A 153 0.24 8.27 -9.51
C PHE A 153 -0.64 7.03 -9.38
N ALA A 154 -0.24 6.07 -8.53
CA ALA A 154 -0.99 4.84 -8.28
C ALA A 154 -2.40 5.07 -7.73
N LYS A 155 -2.63 6.16 -6.99
CA LYS A 155 -3.96 6.52 -6.45
C LYS A 155 -4.87 7.20 -7.49
N THR A 156 -4.32 7.59 -8.63
CA THR A 156 -5.04 8.34 -9.68
C THR A 156 -5.29 7.53 -10.95
N VAL A 157 -4.68 6.35 -11.07
CA VAL A 157 -4.79 5.47 -12.26
C VAL A 157 -5.70 4.28 -12.04
#